data_AF-A0A0K0CZI3-F1
#
_entry.id   AF-A0A0K0CZI3-F1
#
_cell.length_a   1.000
_cell.length_b   1.000
_cell.length_c   1.000
_cell.angle_alpha   90.00
_cell.angle_beta   90.00
_cell.angle_gamma   90.00
#
_symmetry.space_group_name_H-M   'P 1'
#
loop_
_entity.id
_entity.type
_entity.pdbx_description
1 polymer ?
#
loop_
_entity_poly.entity_id
_entity_poly.type
_entity_poly.pdbx_seq_one_letter_code
_entity_poly.pdbx_strand_id
1 'polypeptide(L)'
;MEALSSQGVSTQSIKILRELYKNFTTKISPFYNDINIDVKRGDRQDDAISPKLFTTTLQNIMRTLEWDNMGVKIDDRQLHHLRFADDIVLITPDISQTERMLADFDKACGKIGLQLNLKKTMFMKNGLVLFAPFTLNGTNISKCSSYVYLGREINMMNDFSSELSRRKRAAWGAFKSIEDVV
;
A
#
# COMPACT_ATOMS: atom_id res chain seq x y z
N MET A 1 5.39 -12.74 13.62
CA MET A 1 4.65 -13.54 14.63
C MET A 1 4.04 -12.67 15.73
N GLU A 2 4.76 -11.68 16.25
CA GLU A 2 4.24 -10.73 17.26
C GLU A 2 2.92 -10.06 16.84
N ALA A 3 2.82 -9.62 15.58
CA ALA A 3 1.60 -9.00 15.03
C ALA A 3 0.36 -9.91 15.07
N LEU A 4 0.52 -11.24 15.01
CA LEU A 4 -0.59 -12.18 15.15
C LEU A 4 -1.00 -12.31 16.61
N SER A 5 -0.02 -12.34 17.52
CA SER A 5 -0.25 -12.40 18.96
C SER A 5 -0.98 -11.14 19.46
N SER A 6 -0.58 -9.96 18.99
CA SER A 6 -1.24 -8.68 19.35
C SER A 6 -2.66 -8.55 18.81
N GLN A 7 -3.04 -9.39 17.84
CA GLN A 7 -4.38 -9.44 17.27
C GLN A 7 -5.23 -10.58 17.84
N GLY A 8 -4.76 -11.26 18.88
CA GLY A 8 -5.53 -12.30 19.58
C GLY A 8 -5.61 -13.62 18.82
N VAL A 9 -4.73 -13.87 17.84
CA VAL A 9 -4.66 -15.16 17.17
C VAL A 9 -4.17 -16.22 18.16
N SER A 10 -4.79 -17.41 18.14
CA SER A 10 -4.46 -18.48 19.06
C SER A 10 -2.98 -18.86 18.99
N THR A 11 -2.39 -19.17 20.15
CA THR A 11 -0.98 -19.59 20.23
C THR A 11 -0.72 -20.87 19.41
N GLN A 12 -1.71 -21.76 19.30
CA GLN A 12 -1.62 -22.98 18.49
C GLN A 12 -1.54 -22.64 16.99
N SER A 13 -2.38 -21.75 16.48
CA SER A 13 -2.32 -21.28 15.09
C SER A 13 -1.00 -20.58 14.80
N ILE A 14 -0.51 -19.73 15.71
CA ILE A 14 0.80 -19.05 15.57
C ILE A 14 1.94 -20.07 15.51
N LYS A 15 1.90 -21.14 16.31
CA LYS A 15 2.91 -22.21 16.26
C LYS A 15 2.91 -22.92 14.92
N ILE A 16 1.73 -23.29 14.40
CA ILE A 16 1.59 -23.93 13.08
C ILE A 16 2.16 -23.03 11.99
N LEU A 17 1.79 -21.74 11.98
CA LEU A 17 2.30 -20.77 11.00
C LEU A 17 3.82 -20.59 11.11
N ARG A 18 4.36 -20.60 12.33
CA ARG A 18 5.81 -20.51 12.54
C ARG A 18 6.54 -21.70 11.94
N GLU A 19 6.05 -22.91 12.17
CA GLU A 19 6.66 -24.10 11.58
C GLU A 19 6.46 -24.15 10.06
N LEU A 20 5.32 -23.69 9.53
CA LEU A 20 5.10 -23.58 8.08
C LEU A 20 6.12 -22.67 7.40
N TYR A 21 6.47 -21.54 8.01
CA TYR A 21 7.44 -20.57 7.46
C TYR A 21 8.89 -20.87 7.86
N LYS A 22 9.14 -21.91 8.67
CA LYS A 22 10.49 -22.30 9.10
C LYS A 22 11.23 -23.00 7.98
N ASN A 23 12.48 -22.60 7.73
CA ASN A 23 13.34 -23.19 6.69
C ASN A 23 12.64 -23.33 5.33
N PHE A 24 11.77 -22.38 4.99
CA PHE A 24 11.06 -22.40 3.71
C PHE A 24 12.05 -22.20 2.56
N THR A 25 11.97 -23.07 1.55
CA THR A 25 12.75 -22.98 0.33
C THR A 25 11.84 -22.85 -0.89
N THR A 26 12.30 -22.10 -1.88
CA THR A 26 11.72 -22.04 -3.22
C THR A 26 12.62 -22.80 -4.17
N LYS A 27 12.04 -23.58 -5.07
CA LYS A 27 12.74 -24.31 -6.11
C LYS A 27 12.54 -23.62 -7.45
N ILE A 28 13.63 -23.33 -8.16
CA ILE A 28 13.61 -22.87 -9.55
C ILE A 28 14.22 -23.98 -10.39
N SER A 29 13.51 -24.42 -11.43
CA SER A 29 13.94 -25.49 -12.34
C SER A 29 14.30 -24.94 -13.73
N PRO A 30 15.49 -24.36 -13.93
CA PRO A 30 15.99 -24.09 -15.27
C PRO A 30 16.32 -25.41 -15.99
N PHE A 31 16.54 -25.34 -17.31
CA PHE A 31 16.65 -26.51 -18.22
C PHE A 31 17.63 -27.62 -17.80
N TYR A 32 18.64 -27.31 -16.99
CA TYR A 32 19.73 -28.25 -16.70
C TYR A 32 19.77 -28.74 -15.25
N ASN A 33 19.47 -27.88 -14.26
CA ASN A 33 19.62 -28.23 -12.84
C ASN A 33 18.65 -27.43 -11.98
N ASP A 34 18.08 -28.09 -10.99
CA ASP A 34 17.26 -27.45 -9.99
C ASP A 34 18.09 -26.59 -9.03
N ILE A 35 17.59 -25.38 -8.75
CA ILE A 35 18.17 -24.44 -7.80
C ILE A 35 17.21 -24.29 -6.63
N ASN A 36 17.63 -24.68 -5.42
CA ASN A 36 16.88 -24.43 -4.20
C ASN A 36 17.38 -23.13 -3.55
N ILE A 37 16.46 -22.22 -3.25
CA ILE A 37 16.71 -20.92 -2.63
C ILE A 37 16.04 -20.90 -1.27
N ASP A 38 16.82 -20.65 -0.23
CA ASP A 38 16.29 -20.40 1.11
C ASP A 38 15.57 -19.04 1.16
N VAL A 39 14.28 -19.07 1.43
CA VAL A 39 13.47 -17.86 1.59
C VAL A 39 13.58 -17.40 3.04
N LYS A 40 14.40 -16.37 3.28
CA LYS A 40 14.60 -15.79 4.62
C LYS A 40 13.59 -14.69 4.96
N ARG A 41 12.94 -14.10 3.96
CA ARG A 41 12.04 -12.96 4.10
C ARG A 41 10.98 -12.97 3.00
N GLY A 42 9.77 -12.55 3.37
CA GLY A 42 8.66 -12.38 2.47
C GLY A 42 7.57 -13.40 2.75
N ASP A 43 6.39 -13.11 2.23
CA ASP A 43 5.27 -14.03 2.26
C ASP A 43 5.30 -14.90 1.00
N ARG A 44 4.72 -16.10 1.08
CA ARG A 44 4.58 -17.00 -0.07
C ARG A 44 3.56 -16.40 -1.03
N GLN A 45 4.00 -15.96 -2.21
CA GLN A 45 3.05 -15.56 -3.25
C GLN A 45 2.14 -16.76 -3.58
N ASP A 46 0.87 -16.46 -3.85
CA ASP A 46 -0.20 -17.43 -4.12
C ASP A 46 -0.62 -18.36 -2.96
N ASP A 47 -0.05 -18.17 -1.76
CA ASP A 47 -0.55 -18.82 -0.55
C ASP A 47 -1.75 -18.04 0.00
N ALA A 48 -2.87 -18.75 0.25
CA ALA A 48 -4.11 -18.19 0.76
C ALA A 48 -3.95 -17.42 2.09
N ILE A 49 -2.95 -17.75 2.91
CA ILE A 49 -2.72 -17.05 4.19
C ILE A 49 -1.85 -15.80 4.07
N SER A 50 -1.03 -15.71 3.03
CA SER A 50 -0.07 -14.61 2.85
C SER A 50 -0.71 -13.23 2.86
N PRO A 51 -1.82 -12.96 2.13
CA PRO A 51 -2.49 -11.65 2.21
C PRO A 51 -2.92 -11.28 3.63
N LYS A 52 -3.34 -12.27 4.43
CA LYS A 52 -3.76 -12.05 5.81
C LYS A 52 -2.57 -11.75 6.70
N LEU A 53 -1.45 -12.44 6.53
CA LEU A 53 -0.20 -12.18 7.27
C LEU A 53 0.35 -10.78 6.98
N PHE A 54 0.37 -10.39 5.70
CA PHE A 54 0.75 -9.04 5.29
C PHE A 54 -0.15 -7.98 5.92
N THR A 55 -1.47 -8.13 5.77
CA THR A 55 -2.45 -7.17 6.31
C THR A 55 -2.37 -7.08 7.83
N THR A 56 -2.19 -8.22 8.52
CA THR A 56 -2.00 -8.29 9.98
C THR A 56 -0.77 -7.49 10.38
N THR A 57 0.34 -7.66 9.67
CA THR A 57 1.60 -6.98 9.94
C THR A 57 1.47 -5.47 9.74
N LEU A 58 0.85 -5.04 8.63
CA LEU A 58 0.59 -3.63 8.36
C LEU A 58 -0.36 -3.00 9.39
N GLN A 59 -1.40 -3.72 9.80
CA GLN A 59 -2.31 -3.28 10.86
C GLN A 59 -1.59 -3.10 12.20
N ASN A 60 -0.63 -3.97 12.51
CA ASN A 60 0.17 -3.84 13.72
C ASN A 60 1.05 -2.58 13.69
N ILE A 61 1.69 -2.26 12.56
CA ILE A 61 2.41 -0.99 12.39
C ILE A 61 1.47 0.19 12.63
N MET A 62 0.33 0.20 11.96
CA MET A 62 -0.60 1.34 12.01
C MET A 62 -1.11 1.63 13.43
N ARG A 63 -1.23 0.60 14.28
CA ARG A 63 -1.60 0.77 15.70
C ARG A 63 -0.50 1.41 16.57
N THR A 64 0.74 1.40 16.11
CA THR A 64 1.88 2.00 16.83
C THR A 64 2.12 3.45 16.45
N LEU A 65 1.40 3.98 15.47
CA LEU A 65 1.54 5.35 15.01
C LEU A 65 0.61 6.26 15.81
N GLU A 66 1.20 7.24 16.50
CA GLU A 66 0.48 8.20 17.36
C GLU A 66 -0.14 9.33 16.51
N TRP A 67 -1.23 9.01 15.81
CA TRP A 67 -1.87 9.93 14.86
C TRP A 67 -3.19 10.51 15.35
N ASP A 68 -3.58 10.32 16.62
CA ASP A 68 -4.89 10.72 17.16
C ASP A 68 -5.27 12.19 16.89
N ASN A 69 -4.27 13.08 16.81
CA ASN A 69 -4.44 14.52 16.56
C ASN A 69 -4.06 14.95 15.13
N MET A 70 -3.73 14.02 14.24
CA MET A 70 -3.36 14.29 12.85
C MET A 70 -4.52 14.02 11.90
N GLY A 71 -4.39 14.42 10.64
CA GLY A 71 -5.39 14.13 9.61
C GLY A 71 -6.54 15.14 9.57
N VAL A 72 -7.62 14.76 8.89
CA VAL A 72 -8.75 15.66 8.62
C VAL A 72 -9.99 15.22 9.41
N LYS A 73 -10.62 16.17 10.10
CA LYS A 73 -11.84 15.95 10.87
C LYS A 73 -13.07 15.98 9.97
N ILE A 74 -13.86 14.90 9.98
CA ILE A 74 -15.12 14.74 9.24
C ILE A 74 -16.17 14.20 10.22
N ASP A 75 -17.28 14.91 10.42
CA ASP A 75 -18.38 14.51 11.31
C ASP A 75 -17.89 14.03 12.69
N ASP A 76 -17.04 14.84 13.33
CA ASP A 76 -16.40 14.55 14.62
C ASP A 76 -15.46 13.33 14.67
N ARG A 77 -15.12 12.76 13.52
CA ARG A 77 -14.15 11.66 13.40
C ARG A 77 -12.89 12.13 12.69
N GLN A 78 -11.73 11.72 13.19
CA GLN A 78 -10.47 11.96 12.49
C GLN A 78 -10.25 10.91 11.41
N LEU A 79 -10.03 11.39 10.18
CA LEU A 79 -9.67 10.56 9.03
C LEU A 79 -8.19 10.78 8.71
N HIS A 80 -7.38 9.77 9.00
CA HIS A 80 -5.93 9.81 8.79
C HIS A 80 -5.49 9.12 7.50
N HIS A 81 -6.14 7.99 7.15
CA HIS A 81 -5.67 7.15 6.07
C HIS A 81 -6.76 6.23 5.50
N LEU A 82 -6.55 5.81 4.25
CA LEU A 82 -7.25 4.70 3.59
C LEU A 82 -6.22 3.64 3.21
N ARG A 83 -6.59 2.36 3.31
CA ARG A 83 -5.67 1.24 3.11
C ARG A 83 -6.35 0.12 2.33
N PHE A 84 -5.70 -0.33 1.28
CA PHE A 84 -6.12 -1.50 0.52
C PHE A 84 -4.87 -2.27 0.06
N ALA A 85 -4.70 -3.50 0.56
CA ALA A 85 -3.46 -4.26 0.36
C ALA A 85 -2.21 -3.42 0.67
N ASP A 86 -1.33 -3.20 -0.30
CA ASP A 86 -0.13 -2.36 -0.24
C ASP A 86 -0.36 -0.89 -0.62
N ASP A 87 -1.53 -0.55 -1.17
CA ASP A 87 -1.90 0.84 -1.50
C ASP A 87 -2.44 1.59 -0.28
N ILE A 88 -1.73 2.64 0.11
CA ILE A 88 -2.05 3.46 1.29
C ILE A 88 -2.17 4.93 0.88
N VAL A 89 -3.27 5.55 1.29
CA VAL A 89 -3.50 6.98 1.13
C VAL A 89 -3.45 7.63 2.50
N LEU A 90 -2.58 8.62 2.67
CA LEU A 90 -2.58 9.48 3.86
C LEU A 90 -3.38 10.74 3.56
N ILE A 91 -4.21 11.17 4.51
CA ILE A 91 -5.10 12.32 4.38
C ILE A 91 -4.73 13.31 5.47
N THR A 92 -4.33 14.50 5.08
CA THR A 92 -3.74 15.52 5.95
C THR A 92 -4.28 16.90 5.59
N PRO A 93 -4.33 17.83 6.56
CA PRO A 93 -4.81 19.19 6.30
C PRO A 93 -3.73 20.07 5.65
N ASP A 94 -2.46 19.74 5.81
CA ASP A 94 -1.33 20.53 5.33
C ASP A 94 -0.08 19.67 5.02
N ILE A 95 0.91 20.29 4.37
CA ILE A 95 2.15 19.62 3.96
C ILE A 95 2.99 19.20 5.17
N SER A 96 3.04 19.99 6.24
CA SER A 96 3.85 19.68 7.42
C SER A 96 3.35 18.42 8.15
N GLN A 97 2.03 18.23 8.26
CA GLN A 97 1.47 16.96 8.73
C GLN A 97 1.75 15.81 7.77
N THR A 98 1.69 16.07 6.45
CA THR A 98 2.03 15.06 5.42
C THR A 98 3.46 14.55 5.58
N GLU A 99 4.42 15.45 5.72
CA GLU A 99 5.84 15.12 5.93
C GLU A 99 6.03 14.27 7.18
N ARG A 100 5.41 14.69 8.30
CA ARG A 100 5.51 13.99 9.59
C ARG A 100 4.91 12.59 9.50
N MET A 101 3.66 12.46 9.03
CA MET A 101 2.99 11.16 8.91
C MET A 101 3.74 10.23 7.96
N LEU A 102 4.24 10.74 6.84
CA LEU A 102 5.00 9.94 5.89
C LEU A 102 6.33 9.45 6.49
N ALA A 103 7.04 10.31 7.24
CA ALA A 103 8.28 9.95 7.91
C ALA A 103 8.08 8.93 9.05
N ASP A 104 7.03 9.11 9.86
CA ASP A 104 6.68 8.15 10.92
C ASP A 104 6.32 6.79 10.33
N PHE A 105 5.56 6.79 9.23
CA PHE A 105 5.18 5.58 8.53
C PHE A 105 6.38 4.85 7.90
N ASP A 106 7.26 5.58 7.20
CA ASP A 106 8.49 5.02 6.62
C ASP A 106 9.39 4.40 7.70
N LYS A 107 9.60 5.11 8.80
CA LYS A 107 10.37 4.63 9.94
C LYS A 107 9.77 3.36 10.55
N ALA A 108 8.45 3.31 10.72
CA ALA A 108 7.78 2.14 11.29
C ALA A 108 7.81 0.92 10.35
N CYS A 109 7.62 1.15 9.04
CA CYS A 109 7.82 0.13 8.01
C CYS A 109 9.25 -0.41 8.01
N GLY A 110 10.26 0.46 8.09
CA GLY A 110 11.67 0.09 8.10
C GLY A 110 12.07 -0.82 9.27
N LYS A 111 11.44 -0.66 10.46
CA LYS A 111 11.69 -1.52 11.63
C LYS A 111 11.34 -2.99 11.39
N ILE A 112 10.36 -3.25 10.55
CA ILE A 112 9.98 -4.61 10.12
C ILE A 112 10.46 -4.91 8.69
N GLY A 113 11.30 -4.01 8.16
CA GLY A 113 11.84 -3.83 6.82
C GLY A 113 10.87 -3.95 5.65
N LEU A 114 9.64 -3.47 5.82
CA LEU A 114 8.91 -2.96 4.67
C LEU A 114 9.58 -1.68 4.18
N GLN A 115 9.49 -1.42 2.88
CA GLN A 115 10.06 -0.23 2.25
C GLN A 115 9.02 0.45 1.39
N LEU A 116 8.96 1.78 1.47
CA LEU A 116 8.10 2.57 0.60
C LEU A 116 8.70 2.68 -0.80
N ASN A 117 7.86 2.55 -1.82
CA ASN A 117 8.28 2.81 -3.19
C ASN A 117 8.16 4.31 -3.48
N LEU A 118 9.18 5.09 -3.08
CA LEU A 118 9.18 6.55 -3.21
C LEU A 118 9.02 7.04 -4.66
N LYS A 119 9.38 6.22 -5.66
CA LYS A 119 9.17 6.55 -7.08
C LYS A 119 7.69 6.50 -7.48
N LYS A 120 6.89 5.66 -6.82
CA LYS A 120 5.44 5.54 -7.03
C LYS A 120 4.64 6.41 -6.06
N THR A 121 5.23 6.83 -4.94
CA THR A 121 4.60 7.73 -3.98
C THR A 121 4.41 9.11 -4.63
N MET A 122 3.16 9.55 -4.68
CA MET A 122 2.78 10.86 -5.18
C MET A 122 1.89 11.55 -4.15
N PHE A 123 1.82 12.88 -4.23
CA PHE A 123 0.86 13.65 -3.45
C PHE A 123 -0.03 14.50 -4.34
N MET A 124 -1.22 14.80 -3.84
CA MET A 124 -2.20 15.67 -4.46
C MET A 124 -2.68 16.66 -3.42
N LYS A 125 -2.95 17.90 -3.84
CA LYS A 125 -3.44 18.96 -2.95
C LYS A 125 -4.62 19.69 -3.56
N ASN A 126 -5.50 20.22 -2.73
CA ASN A 126 -6.57 21.10 -3.19
C ASN A 126 -6.03 22.53 -3.51
N GLY A 127 -6.92 23.42 -3.93
CA GLY A 127 -6.60 24.82 -4.23
C GLY A 127 -6.25 25.68 -3.01
N LEU A 128 -6.65 25.25 -1.81
CA LEU A 128 -6.48 26.00 -0.56
C LEU A 128 -5.08 25.85 0.04
N VAL A 129 -4.47 24.69 -0.16
CA VAL A 129 -3.11 24.40 0.35
C VAL A 129 -2.07 25.05 -0.56
N LEU A 130 -1.19 25.88 0.00
CA LEU A 130 -0.05 26.43 -0.73
C LEU A 130 0.90 25.30 -1.16
N PHE A 131 1.45 25.41 -2.36
CA PHE A 131 2.42 24.41 -2.82
C PHE A 131 3.73 24.59 -2.06
N ALA A 132 4.12 23.56 -1.33
CA ALA A 132 5.46 23.39 -0.81
C ALA A 132 5.98 22.02 -1.30
N PRO A 133 7.10 21.97 -2.04
CA PRO A 133 7.75 20.70 -2.31
C PRO A 133 8.28 20.14 -0.99
N PHE A 134 8.23 18.82 -0.84
CA PHE A 134 8.80 18.13 0.31
C PHE A 134 9.54 16.86 -0.10
N THR A 135 10.46 16.45 0.77
CA THR A 135 11.31 15.28 0.56
C THR A 135 11.11 14.26 1.67
N LEU A 136 11.24 12.99 1.32
CA LEU A 136 11.45 11.90 2.28
C LEU A 136 12.77 11.22 1.96
N ASN A 137 13.65 11.11 2.95
CA ASN A 137 14.98 10.49 2.79
C ASN A 137 15.77 11.08 1.60
N GLY A 138 15.70 12.40 1.40
CA GLY A 138 16.36 13.10 0.29
C GLY A 138 15.70 12.92 -1.08
N THR A 139 14.62 12.15 -1.18
CA THR A 139 13.85 11.98 -2.43
C THR A 139 12.66 12.92 -2.44
N ASN A 140 12.52 13.73 -3.49
CA ASN A 140 11.35 14.59 -3.70
C ASN A 140 10.11 13.74 -3.99
N ILE A 141 9.03 13.98 -3.24
CA ILE A 141 7.73 13.36 -3.54
C ILE A 141 7.05 14.16 -4.65
N SER A 142 6.71 13.48 -5.74
CA SER A 142 6.14 14.15 -6.91
C SER A 142 4.67 14.56 -6.67
N LYS A 143 4.32 15.75 -7.14
CA LYS A 143 2.93 16.22 -7.16
C LYS A 143 2.24 15.67 -8.42
N CYS A 144 1.03 15.15 -8.27
CA CYS A 144 0.14 14.80 -9.39
C CYS A 144 -1.13 15.67 -9.41
N SER A 145 -1.73 15.82 -10.59
CA SER A 145 -3.04 16.48 -10.79
C SER A 145 -4.21 15.51 -10.67
N SER A 146 -4.01 14.26 -11.09
CA SER A 146 -4.93 13.14 -10.91
C SER A 146 -4.17 11.87 -10.56
N TYR A 147 -4.87 10.90 -9.98
CA TYR A 147 -4.31 9.60 -9.60
C TYR A 147 -5.36 8.51 -9.77
N VAL A 148 -4.98 7.31 -10.20
CA VAL A 148 -5.88 6.15 -10.28
C VAL A 148 -5.77 5.35 -9.00
N TYR A 149 -6.78 5.45 -8.13
CA TYR A 149 -6.86 4.68 -6.89
C TYR A 149 -7.94 3.61 -7.02
N LEU A 150 -7.59 2.34 -6.81
CA LEU A 150 -8.51 1.19 -6.89
C LEU A 150 -9.36 1.17 -8.17
N GLY A 151 -8.73 1.50 -9.30
CA GLY A 151 -9.37 1.47 -10.60
C GLY A 151 -10.30 2.67 -10.88
N ARG A 152 -10.29 3.73 -10.06
CA ARG A 152 -10.97 5.00 -10.34
C ARG A 152 -9.97 6.15 -10.35
N GLU A 153 -9.97 6.95 -11.42
CA GLU A 153 -9.23 8.21 -11.44
C GLU A 153 -9.93 9.25 -10.55
N ILE A 154 -9.15 9.86 -9.67
CA ILE A 154 -9.55 10.93 -8.75
C ILE A 154 -8.71 12.18 -9.00
N ASN A 155 -9.33 13.34 -8.80
CA ASN A 155 -8.66 14.65 -8.82
C ASN A 155 -9.29 15.59 -7.77
N MET A 156 -8.62 16.69 -7.47
CA MET A 156 -9.07 17.68 -6.49
C MET A 156 -10.07 18.71 -7.06
N MET A 157 -10.37 18.65 -8.36
CA MET A 157 -11.28 19.57 -9.04
C MET A 157 -12.73 19.06 -9.07
N ASN A 158 -12.98 17.86 -8.53
CA ASN A 158 -14.26 17.16 -8.65
C ASN A 158 -14.72 17.00 -10.11
N ASP A 159 -13.76 16.89 -11.04
CA ASP A 159 -14.03 16.71 -12.46
C ASP A 159 -14.01 15.22 -12.82
N PHE A 160 -15.10 14.71 -13.42
CA PHE A 160 -15.18 13.31 -13.87
C PHE A 160 -14.81 13.13 -15.34
N SER A 161 -14.49 14.19 -16.06
CA SER A 161 -14.27 14.14 -17.51
C SER A 161 -13.12 13.21 -17.90
N SER A 162 -12.01 13.26 -17.17
CA SER A 162 -10.84 12.38 -17.42
C SER A 162 -11.16 10.91 -17.11
N GLU A 163 -11.79 10.64 -15.96
CA GLU A 163 -12.21 9.29 -15.56
C GLU A 163 -13.22 8.69 -16.55
N LEU A 164 -14.21 9.47 -16.99
CA LEU A 164 -15.21 9.02 -17.96
C LEU A 164 -14.55 8.69 -19.30
N SER A 165 -13.63 9.54 -19.75
CA SER A 165 -12.85 9.32 -20.97
C SER A 165 -11.95 8.07 -20.84
N ARG A 166 -11.36 7.84 -19.67
CA ARG A 166 -10.56 6.65 -19.37
C ARG A 166 -11.41 5.37 -19.42
N ARG A 167 -12.59 5.37 -18.78
CA ARG A 167 -13.52 4.23 -18.81
C ARG A 167 -14.05 3.94 -20.21
N LYS A 168 -14.42 4.98 -20.98
CA LYS A 168 -14.82 4.81 -22.39
C LYS A 168 -13.71 4.15 -23.20
N ARG A 169 -12.46 4.61 -23.08
CA ARG A 169 -11.32 4.01 -23.79
C ARG A 169 -11.07 2.57 -23.36
N ALA A 170 -11.14 2.26 -22.06
CA ALA A 170 -10.97 0.90 -21.58
C ALA A 170 -12.07 -0.05 -22.10
N ALA A 171 -13.33 0.41 -22.09
CA ALA A 171 -14.45 -0.35 -22.65
C ALA A 171 -14.30 -0.60 -24.16
N TRP A 172 -13.91 0.42 -24.92
CA TRP A 172 -13.64 0.28 -26.36
C TRP A 172 -12.45 -0.64 -26.64
N GLY A 173 -11.39 -0.58 -25.82
CA GLY A 173 -10.25 -1.49 -25.93
C GLY A 173 -10.65 -2.95 -25.70
N ALA A 174 -11.43 -3.21 -24.65
CA ALA A 174 -11.95 -4.54 -24.35
C ALA A 174 -12.91 -5.05 -25.45
N PHE A 175 -13.76 -4.17 -25.99
CA PHE A 175 -14.65 -4.52 -27.10
C PHE A 175 -13.86 -4.94 -28.35
N LYS A 176 -12.83 -4.17 -28.73
CA LYS A 176 -11.97 -4.49 -29.88
C LYS A 176 -11.18 -5.79 -29.72
N SER A 177 -10.77 -6.14 -28.50
CA SER A 177 -10.07 -7.41 -28.26
C SER A 177 -10.93 -8.66 -28.47
N ILE A 178 -12.24 -8.51 -28.75
CA ILE A 178 -13.16 -9.62 -29.04
C ILE A 178 -13.21 -9.92 -30.56
N GLU A 179 -12.45 -9.21 -31.40
CA GLU A 179 -12.46 -9.36 -32.88
C GLU A 179 -11.91 -10.70 -33.43
N ASP A 180 -11.47 -11.65 -32.59
CA ASP A 180 -11.13 -13.03 -33.01
C ASP A 180 -12.31 -14.02 -32.91
N VAL A 181 -13.56 -13.53 -32.87
CA VAL A 181 -14.77 -14.38 -32.89
C VAL A 181 -15.72 -13.93 -34.00
N VAL A 182 -15.29 -14.08 -35.26
CA VAL A 182 -16.17 -14.33 -36.43
C VAL A 182 -15.45 -15.26 -37.39
#